data_AF-A0A2V7HYK6-F1
#
_entry.id   AF-A0A2V7HYK6-F1
#
_cell.length_a   1.000
_cell.length_b   1.000
_cell.length_c   1.000
_cell.angle_alpha   90.00
_cell.angle_beta   90.00
_cell.angle_gamma   90.00
#
_symmetry.space_group_name_H-M   'P 1'
#
loop_
_entity.id
_entity.type
_entity.pdbx_description
1 polymer ?
#
loop_
_entity_poly.entity_id
_entity_poly.type
_entity_poly.pdbx_seq_one_letter_code
_entity_poly.pdbx_strand_id
1 'polypeptide(L)' 'MTPPPSGPRPLSLLSVVIPARDEEGCICSTVEHLHVELRLHGVPHEIVVVDDGSTDRTWSLLMPLKERIPELVP' A
#
# COMPACT_ATOMS: atom_id res chain seq x y z
N MET A 1 -0.77 -39.51 14.20
CA MET A 1 -1.16 -38.19 14.75
C MET A 1 0.01 -37.25 14.55
N THR A 2 -0.08 -36.32 13.61
CA THR A 2 0.99 -35.34 13.36
C THR A 2 0.82 -34.21 14.38
N PRO A 3 1.86 -33.83 15.14
CA PRO A 3 1.74 -32.73 16.09
C PRO A 3 1.44 -31.41 15.34
N PRO A 4 0.68 -30.49 15.94
CA PRO A 4 0.47 -29.17 15.34
C PRO A 4 1.80 -28.42 15.25
N PRO A 5 2.03 -27.60 14.21
CA PRO A 5 3.25 -26.82 14.08
C PRO A 5 3.40 -25.88 15.27
N SER A 6 4.45 -26.11 16.05
CA SER A 6 4.82 -25.35 17.25
C SER A 6 5.74 -24.19 16.87
N GLY A 7 5.15 -23.07 16.47
CA GLY A 7 5.84 -21.80 16.25
C GLY A 7 4.95 -20.75 15.57
N PRO A 8 5.15 -19.45 15.81
CA PRO A 8 4.43 -18.43 15.06
C PRO A 8 4.76 -18.59 13.57
N ARG A 9 3.73 -18.58 12.73
CA ARG A 9 3.91 -18.64 11.27
C ARG A 9 4.72 -17.42 10.83
N PRO A 10 5.66 -17.57 9.88
CA PRO A 10 6.35 -16.43 9.29
C PRO A 10 5.33 -15.42 8.73
N LEU A 11 5.59 -14.13 8.91
CA LEU A 11 4.77 -13.07 8.31
C LEU A 11 4.85 -13.21 6.79
N SER A 12 3.70 -13.17 6.13
CA SER A 12 3.57 -13.40 4.68
C SER A 12 3.21 -12.15 3.88
N LEU A 13 2.79 -11.07 4.54
CA LEU A 13 2.32 -9.85 3.89
C LEU A 13 2.55 -8.65 4.80
N LEU A 14 2.97 -7.53 4.23
CA LEU A 14 3.04 -6.23 4.88
C LEU A 14 1.91 -5.32 4.36
N SER A 15 1.02 -4.89 5.24
CA SER A 15 -0.02 -3.91 4.93
C SER A 15 0.42 -2.53 5.37
N VAL A 16 0.54 -1.59 4.44
CA VAL A 16 0.89 -0.19 4.73
C VAL A 16 -0.35 0.67 4.56
N VAL A 17 -0.82 1.27 5.66
CA VAL A 17 -1.97 2.17 5.64
C VAL A 17 -1.49 3.62 5.65
N ILE A 18 -1.93 4.41 4.66
CA ILE A 18 -1.54 5.81 4.47
C ILE A 18 -2.81 6.68 4.53
N PRO A 19 -3.07 7.37 5.65
CA PRO A 19 -4.07 8.43 5.65
C PRO A 19 -3.55 9.61 4.80
N ALA A 20 -4.39 10.13 3.91
CA ALA A 20 -4.05 11.23 3.02
C ALA A 20 -5.14 12.30 3.06
N ARG A 21 -4.73 13.57 3.18
CA ARG A 21 -5.62 14.72 3.10
C ARG A 21 -4.93 15.88 2.41
N ASP A 22 -5.49 16.31 1.28
CA ASP A 22 -4.99 17.44 0.49
C ASP A 22 -3.50 17.28 0.07
N GLU A 23 -3.12 16.07 -0.33
CA GLU A 23 -1.76 15.64 -0.70
C GLU A 23 -1.57 15.46 -2.23
N GLU A 24 -2.33 16.15 -3.07
CA GLU A 24 -2.30 15.95 -4.54
C GLU A 24 -0.90 16.11 -5.17
N GLY A 25 -0.02 16.87 -4.52
CA GLY A 25 1.35 17.12 -4.98
C GLY A 25 2.34 15.99 -4.68
N CYS A 26 2.05 15.11 -3.71
CA CYS A 26 3.02 14.10 -3.27
C CYS A 26 2.48 12.67 -3.26
N ILE A 27 1.16 12.48 -3.16
CA ILE A 27 0.55 11.17 -2.87
C ILE A 27 0.99 10.08 -3.86
N CYS A 28 1.03 10.39 -5.17
CA CYS A 28 1.46 9.43 -6.18
C CYS A 28 2.93 9.03 -6.00
N SER A 29 3.82 10.02 -5.79
CA SER A 29 5.25 9.75 -5.64
C SER A 29 5.55 8.90 -4.40
N THR A 30 4.81 9.14 -3.31
CA THR A 30 4.93 8.38 -2.06
C THR A 30 4.56 6.92 -2.28
N VAL A 31 3.41 6.67 -2.92
CA VAL A 31 2.94 5.30 -3.21
C VAL A 31 3.89 4.60 -4.18
N GLU A 32 4.34 5.28 -5.24
CA GLU A 32 5.26 4.72 -6.23
C GLU A 32 6.61 4.33 -5.62
N HIS A 33 7.23 5.24 -4.85
CA HIS A 33 8.51 4.96 -4.22
C HIS A 33 8.41 3.82 -3.20
N LEU A 34 7.36 3.81 -2.37
CA LEU A 34 7.14 2.74 -1.41
C LEU A 34 6.97 1.39 -2.11
N HIS A 35 6.15 1.35 -3.16
CA HIS A 35 5.94 0.14 -3.94
C HIS A 35 7.24 -0.38 -4.58
N VAL A 36 8.03 0.51 -5.18
CA VAL A 36 9.33 0.15 -5.79
C VAL A 36 10.26 -0.44 -4.75
N GLU A 37 10.42 0.21 -3.60
CA GLU A 37 11.34 -0.24 -2.55
C GLU A 37 10.95 -1.61 -1.99
N LEU A 38 9.67 -1.82 -1.71
CA LEU A 38 9.14 -3.09 -1.20
C LEU A 38 9.26 -4.20 -2.23
N ARG A 39 9.01 -3.89 -3.52
CA ARG A 39 9.18 -4.84 -4.63
C ARG A 39 10.64 -5.25 -4.79
N LEU A 40 11.58 -4.30 -4.72
CA LEU A 40 13.02 -4.57 -4.84
C LEU A 40 13.53 -5.51 -3.74
N HIS A 41 12.96 -5.41 -2.54
CA HIS A 41 13.28 -6.28 -1.41
C HIS A 41 12.48 -7.58 -1.38
N GLY A 42 11.62 -7.83 -2.37
CA GLY A 42 10.79 -9.02 -2.44
C GLY A 42 9.78 -9.13 -1.30
N VAL A 43 9.36 -8.00 -0.72
CA VAL A 43 8.38 -7.96 0.36
C VAL A 43 6.98 -7.96 -0.25
N PRO A 44 6.18 -9.04 -0.06
CA PRO A 44 4.78 -9.02 -0.46
C PRO A 44 4.06 -7.95 0.33
N HIS A 45 3.33 -7.07 -0.34
CA HIS A 45 2.73 -5.91 0.30
C HIS A 45 1.39 -5.50 -0.32
N GLU A 46 0.63 -4.77 0.47
CA GLU A 46 -0.51 -3.96 0.04
C GLU A 46 -0.34 -2.54 0.58
N ILE A 47 -0.74 -1.53 -0.21
CA ILE A 47 -0.68 -0.13 0.19
C ILE A 47 -2.11 0.39 0.22
N VAL A 48 -2.67 0.57 1.41
CA VAL A 48 -4.04 1.06 1.59
C VAL A 48 -4.00 2.56 1.79
N VAL A 49 -4.50 3.34 0.84
CA VAL A 49 -4.59 4.80 1.01
C VAL A 49 -6.00 5.15 1.45
N VAL A 50 -6.13 5.87 2.55
CA VAL A 50 -7.44 6.29 3.07
C VAL A 50 -7.54 7.80 2.94
N ASP A 51 -8.52 8.27 2.15
CA ASP A 51 -8.81 9.70 2.07
C ASP A 51 -9.50 10.18 3.35
N ASP A 52 -8.89 11.17 4.01
CA ASP A 52 -9.39 11.80 5.23
C ASP A 52 -10.07 13.15 4.92
N GLY A 53 -10.94 13.14 3.89
CA GLY A 53 -11.77 14.28 3.51
C GLY A 53 -11.01 15.33 2.71
N SER A 54 -10.26 14.91 1.69
CA SER A 54 -9.58 15.85 0.79
C SER A 54 -10.58 16.67 -0.02
N THR A 55 -10.20 17.91 -0.30
CA THR A 55 -10.95 18.84 -1.15
C THR A 55 -10.29 19.06 -2.52
N ASP A 56 -9.08 18.52 -2.68
CA ASP A 56 -8.27 18.60 -3.89
C ASP A 56 -8.36 17.31 -4.74
N ARG A 57 -7.39 17.08 -5.63
CA ARG A 57 -7.38 15.88 -6.50
C ARG A 57 -6.72 14.65 -5.87
N THR A 58 -6.38 14.63 -4.58
CA THR A 58 -5.67 13.52 -3.91
C THR A 58 -6.27 12.16 -4.26
N TRP A 59 -7.58 11.99 -4.03
CA TRP A 59 -8.28 10.73 -4.32
C TRP A 59 -8.31 10.39 -5.82
N SER A 60 -8.57 11.40 -6.67
CA SER A 60 -8.70 11.20 -8.11
C SER A 60 -7.39 10.75 -8.76
N LEU A 61 -6.25 11.15 -8.20
CA LEU A 61 -4.92 10.76 -8.68
C LEU A 61 -4.57 9.30 -8.35
N LEU A 62 -5.20 8.69 -7.34
CA LEU A 62 -4.95 7.31 -6.96
C LEU A 62 -5.58 6.30 -7.93
N MET A 63 -6.70 6.65 -8.57
CA MET A 63 -7.40 5.76 -9.52
C MET A 63 -6.52 5.34 -10.71
N PRO A 64 -5.91 6.25 -11.49
CA PRO A 64 -5.01 5.85 -12.56
C PRO A 64 -3.73 5.18 -12.04
N LEU A 65 -3.32 5.51 -10.80
CA LEU A 65 -2.15 4.88 -10.19
C LEU A 65 -2.41 3.40 -9.84
N LYS A 66 -3.63 3.06 -9.42
CA LYS A 66 -4.06 1.68 -9.13
C LYS A 66 -3.93 0.77 -10.35
N GLU A 67 -4.16 1.28 -11.56
CA GLU A 67 -3.99 0.51 -12.79
C GLU A 67 -2.52 0.12 -13.03
N ARG A 68 -1.58 0.96 -12.58
CA ARG A 68 -0.13 0.73 -12.68
C ARG A 68 0.43 -0.09 -11.51
N ILE A 69 -0.17 0.04 -10.33
CA ILE A 69 0.24 -0.63 -9.09
C ILE A 69 -0.95 -1.44 -8.56
N PRO A 70 -1.06 -2.72 -8.95
CA PRO A 70 -2.14 -3.59 -8.49
C PRO A 70 -2.21 -3.77 -6.97
N GLU A 71 -1.09 -3.58 -6.25
CA GLU A 71 -0.97 -3.68 -4.80
C GLU A 71 -1.48 -2.42 -4.04
N LEU A 72 -1.73 -1.30 -4.74
CA LEU A 72 -2.38 -0.13 -4.16
C LEU A 72 -3.86 -0.45 -3.90
N VAL A 73 -4.44 -0.04 -2.79
CA VAL A 73 -5.86 -0.14 -2.48
C VAL A 73 -6.30 1.27 -2.07
N PRO A 74 -6.81 2.07 -3.02
CA PRO A 74 -7.39 3.36 -2.70
C PRO A 74 -8.75 3.17 -2.04
#